data_AF-A0A920RZH2-F1
#
_entry.id   AF-A0A920RZH2-F1
#
_cell.length_a   1.000
_cell.length_b   1.000
_cell.length_c   1.000
_cell.angle_alpha   90.00
_cell.angle_beta   90.00
_cell.angle_gamma   90.00
#
_symmetry.space_group_name_H-M   'P 1'
#
loop_
_entity.id
_entity.type
_entity.pdbx_description
1 polymer ?
#
loop_
_entity_poly.entity_id
_entity_poly.type
_entity_poly.pdbx_seq_one_letter_code
_entity_poly.pdbx_strand_id
1 'polypeptide(L)' 'MLFDLAINEDDEDTLKELTKELEVCDQEIGQLEIQRMFSGEMDTSNAFLDIQAGSGGTEAQDWANMLLECIYAGGIQWF' A
#
# COMPACT_ATOMS: atom_id res chain seq x y z
N MET A 1 19.03 20.72 -7.80
CA MET A 1 19.89 21.48 -8.74
C MET A 1 19.22 21.70 -10.09
N LEU A 2 18.81 20.65 -10.84
CA LEU A 2 18.12 20.84 -12.13
C LEU A 2 16.69 21.39 -11.97
N PHE A 3 15.92 20.84 -11.02
CA PHE A 3 14.59 21.35 -10.65
C PHE A 3 14.65 22.83 -10.21
N ASP A 4 15.60 23.16 -9.32
CA ASP A 4 15.78 24.53 -8.86
C ASP A 4 16.17 25.48 -9.99
N LEU A 5 16.97 25.04 -10.97
CA LEU A 5 17.31 25.82 -12.16
C LEU A 5 16.07 26.07 -13.03
N ALA A 6 15.28 25.02 -13.30
CA ALA A 6 14.06 25.14 -14.11
C ALA A 6 13.02 26.09 -13.50
N ILE A 7 12.88 26.09 -12.16
CA ILE A 7 12.04 27.08 -11.45
C ILE A 7 12.59 28.49 -11.59
N ASN A 8 13.89 28.67 -11.38
CA ASN A 8 14.50 30.00 -11.42
C ASN A 8 14.51 30.61 -12.83
N GLU A 9 14.47 29.77 -13.87
CA GLU A 9 14.48 30.18 -15.27
C GLU A 9 13.07 30.17 -15.91
N ASP A 10 12.02 29.87 -15.14
CA ASP A 10 10.62 29.75 -15.61
C ASP A 10 10.49 28.76 -16.80
N ASP A 11 11.32 27.71 -16.79
CA ASP A 11 11.38 26.69 -17.84
C ASP A 11 10.33 25.60 -17.58
N GLU A 12 9.09 25.90 -17.98
CA GLU A 12 7.95 24.99 -17.83
C GLU A 12 8.11 23.64 -18.55
N ASP A 13 8.84 23.60 -19.67
CA ASP A 13 9.00 22.38 -20.46
C ASP A 13 9.91 21.40 -19.72
N THR A 14 11.02 21.90 -19.17
CA THR A 14 11.89 21.11 -18.29
C THR A 14 11.16 20.67 -17.02
N LEU A 15 10.30 21.51 -16.43
CA LEU A 15 9.48 21.12 -15.26
C LEU A 15 8.49 20.00 -15.57
N LYS A 16 7.86 20.01 -16.75
CA LYS A 16 6.94 18.96 -17.19
C LYS A 16 7.67 17.64 -17.42
N GLU A 17 8.84 17.68 -18.03
CA GLU A 17 9.68 16.50 -18.22
C GLU A 17 10.13 15.90 -16.87
N LEU A 18 10.60 16.73 -15.94
CA LEU A 18 10.97 16.29 -14.60
C LEU A 18 9.80 15.67 -13.83
N THR A 19 8.61 16.26 -13.94
CA THR A 19 7.41 15.71 -13.29
C THR A 19 7.08 14.32 -13.84
N LYS A 20 7.19 14.14 -15.16
CA LYS A 20 6.98 12.84 -15.80
C LYS A 20 8.03 11.81 -15.38
N GLU A 21 9.29 12.21 -15.24
CA GLU A 21 10.34 11.32 -14.74
C GLU A 21 10.11 10.92 -13.28
N LEU A 22 9.63 11.84 -12.45
CA LEU A 22 9.24 11.55 -11.07
C LEU A 22 8.09 10.55 -10.99
N GLU A 23 7.06 10.70 -11.83
CA GLU A 23 5.95 9.74 -11.91
C GLU A 23 6.43 8.33 -12.29
N VAL A 24 7.38 8.23 -13.22
CA VAL A 24 7.99 6.94 -13.60
C VAL A 24 8.77 6.35 -12.42
N CYS A 25 9.58 7.15 -11.74
CA CYS A 25 10.35 6.69 -10.57
C CYS A 25 9.43 6.22 -9.44
N ASP A 26 8.33 6.94 -9.19
CA ASP A 26 7.36 6.59 -8.16
C ASP A 26 6.70 5.23 -8.47
N GLN A 27 6.35 4.98 -9.74
CA GLN A 27 5.83 3.69 -10.19
C GLN A 27 6.85 2.57 -10.03
N GLU A 28 8.12 2.79 -10.39
CA GLU A 28 9.19 1.80 -10.26
C GLU A 28 9.46 1.47 -8.78
N ILE A 29 9.48 2.49 -7.91
CA ILE A 29 9.64 2.31 -6.47
C ILE A 29 8.47 1.50 -5.90
N GLY A 30 7.23 1.85 -6.25
CA GLY A 30 6.05 1.11 -5.79
C GLY A 30 6.08 -0.36 -6.20
N GLN A 31 6.55 -0.67 -7.41
CA GLN A 31 6.74 -2.05 -7.84
C GLN A 31 7.81 -2.79 -7.02
N LEU A 32 8.93 -2.14 -6.74
CA LEU A 32 10.00 -2.71 -5.93
C LEU A 32 9.57 -2.93 -4.48
N GLU A 33 8.74 -2.06 -3.93
CA GLU A 33 8.18 -2.20 -2.58
C GLU A 33 7.28 -3.44 -2.49
N ILE A 34 6.38 -3.63 -3.46
CA ILE A 34 5.55 -4.84 -3.55
C ILE A 34 6.42 -6.09 -3.67
N GLN A 35 7.42 -6.08 -4.56
CA GLN A 35 8.33 -7.23 -4.73
C GLN A 35 9.12 -7.55 -3.46
N ARG A 36 9.52 -6.53 -2.69
CA ARG A 36 10.20 -6.71 -1.41
C ARG A 36 9.27 -7.28 -0.35
N MET A 37 8.05 -6.74 -0.23
CA MET A 37 7.06 -7.17 0.76
C MET A 37 6.57 -8.59 0.48
N PHE A 38 6.44 -8.98 -0.79
CA PHE A 38 5.97 -10.29 -1.24
C PHE A 38 7.09 -11.18 -1.80
N SER A 39 8.21 -11.28 -1.08
CA SER A 39 9.38 -12.07 -1.48
C SER A 39 9.40 -13.50 -0.94
N GLY A 40 8.38 -13.90 -0.18
CA GLY A 40 8.19 -15.23 0.38
C GLY A 40 7.59 -16.22 -0.63
N GLU A 41 7.94 -17.50 -0.48
CA GLU A 41 7.50 -18.57 -1.38
C GLU A 41 5.97 -18.73 -1.47
N MET A 42 5.25 -18.36 -0.40
CA MET A 42 3.79 -18.53 -0.29
C MET A 42 3.00 -17.25 -0.54
N ASP A 43 3.65 -16.14 -0.85
CA ASP A 43 2.98 -14.83 -0.97
C ASP A 43 2.03 -14.74 -2.18
N THR A 44 2.23 -15.60 -3.18
CA THR A 44 1.32 -15.75 -4.32
C THR A 44 0.15 -16.71 -4.03
N SER A 45 0.16 -17.38 -2.88
CA SER A 45 -0.89 -18.34 -2.51
C SER A 45 -2.04 -17.65 -1.81
N ASN A 46 -3.25 -18.18 -2.01
CA ASN A 46 -4.41 -17.75 -1.23
C ASN A 46 -4.18 -18.05 0.26
N ALA A 47 -4.50 -17.09 1.12
CA ALA A 47 -4.47 -17.28 2.56
C ALA A 47 -5.82 -17.79 3.08
N PHE A 48 -5.78 -18.75 4.00
CA PHE A 48 -6.93 -19.11 4.83
C PHE A 48 -6.80 -18.39 6.17
N LEU A 49 -7.84 -17.65 6.55
CA LEU A 49 -7.91 -16.94 7.82
C LEU A 49 -9.02 -17.55 8.68
N ASP A 50 -8.69 -17.91 9.91
CA ASP A 50 -9.63 -18.37 10.92
C ASP A 50 -9.53 -17.44 12.15
N ILE A 51 -10.67 -16.98 12.64
CA ILE A 51 -10.76 -16.03 13.76
C ILE A 51 -11.50 -16.72 14.90
N GLN A 52 -10.77 -17.00 15.98
CA GLN A 52 -11.32 -17.62 17.18
C GLN A 52 -11.47 -16.58 18.30
N ALA A 53 -12.67 -16.47 18.85
CA ALA A 53 -12.91 -15.65 20.03
C ALA A 53 -12.14 -16.21 21.24
N GLY A 54 -11.38 -15.34 21.90
CA GLY A 54 -10.63 -15.68 23.11
C GLY A 54 -11.48 -15.71 24.39
N SER A 55 -10.82 -15.74 25.54
CA SER A 55 -11.48 -15.75 26.85
C SER A 55 -12.15 -14.41 27.15
N GLY A 56 -13.44 -14.29 26.86
CA GLY A 56 -14.25 -13.11 27.20
C GLY A 56 -15.76 -13.28 27.01
N GLY A 57 -16.23 -14.51 26.80
CA GLY A 57 -17.65 -14.79 26.58
C GLY A 57 -18.21 -14.02 25.38
N THR A 58 -19.40 -13.43 25.54
CA THR A 58 -20.10 -12.71 24.47
C THR A 58 -19.32 -11.51 23.95
N GLU A 59 -18.64 -10.74 24.80
CA GLU A 59 -17.89 -9.55 24.37
C GLU A 59 -16.72 -9.91 23.44
N ALA A 60 -16.03 -11.03 23.73
CA ALA A 60 -14.99 -11.54 22.84
C ALA A 60 -15.54 -12.07 21.51
N GLN A 61 -16.77 -12.61 21.51
CA GLN A 61 -17.46 -13.04 20.30
C GLN A 61 -17.88 -11.85 19.43
N ASP A 62 -18.41 -10.80 20.06
CA ASP A 62 -18.81 -9.57 19.37
C ASP A 62 -17.58 -8.91 18.73
N TRP A 63 -16.45 -8.87 19.43
CA TRP A 63 -15.21 -8.33 18.88
C TRP A 63 -14.63 -9.17 17.73
N ALA A 64 -14.67 -10.50 17.84
CA ALA A 64 -14.28 -11.39 16.75
C ALA A 64 -15.16 -11.20 15.51
N ASN A 65 -16.47 -11.02 15.70
CA ASN A 65 -17.40 -10.72 14.61
C ASN A 65 -17.10 -9.37 13.96
N MET A 66 -16.80 -8.33 14.76
CA MET A 66 -16.40 -7.02 14.21
C MET A 66 -15.14 -7.11 13.35
N LEU A 67 -14.13 -7.89 13.76
CA LEU A 67 -12.93 -8.09 12.96
C LEU A 67 -13.24 -8.82 11.64
N LEU A 68 -14.09 -9.84 11.70
CA LEU A 68 -14.53 -10.58 10.53
C LEU A 68 -15.22 -9.67 9.52
N GLU A 69 -16.14 -8.81 10.00
CA GLU A 69 -16.81 -7.80 9.17
C GLU A 69 -15.84 -6.80 8.56
N CYS A 70 -14.87 -6.27 9.33
CA CYS A 70 -13.84 -5.36 8.82
C CYS A 70 -13.02 -5.97 7.67
N ILE A 71 -12.70 -7.27 7.76
CA ILE A 71 -11.93 -7.99 6.74
C ILE A 71 -12.77 -8.22 5.48
N TYR A 72 -14.05 -8.59 5.63
CA TYR A 72 -14.94 -8.83 4.48
C TYR A 72 -15.49 -7.55 3.83
N ALA A 73 -15.58 -6.44 4.56
CA ALA A 73 -16.08 -5.15 4.06
C ALA A 73 -15.10 -4.45 3.09
N GLY A 74 -13.97 -5.07 2.77
CA GLY A 74 -12.97 -4.51 1.84
C GLY A 74 -12.06 -3.46 2.49
N GLY A 75 -12.00 -3.41 3.82
CA GLY A 75 -11.33 -2.35 4.59
C GLY A 75 -9.83 -2.54 4.85
N ILE A 76 -9.18 -3.53 4.23
CA ILE A 76 -7.71 -3.57 4.20
C ILE A 76 -7.29 -2.88 2.90
N GLN A 77 -7.38 -1.56 2.91
CA GLN A 77 -6.61 -0.69 2.03
C GLN A 77 -5.30 -0.36 2.78
N TRP A 78 -4.60 -1.40 3.23
CA TRP A 78 -3.22 -1.27 3.65
C TRP A 78 -2.43 -1.32 2.34
N PHE A 79 -2.25 -0.11 1.78
CA PHE A 79 -1.57 0.23 0.52
C PHE A 79 -2.42 0.07 -0.76
#